data_AF-A0A318TNS5-F1
#
_entry.id   AF-A0A318TNS5-F1
#
_cell.length_a   1.000
_cell.length_b   1.000
_cell.length_c   1.000
_cell.angle_alpha   90.00
_cell.angle_beta   90.00
_cell.angle_gamma   90.00
#
_symmetry.space_group_name_H-M   'P 1'
#
loop_
_entity.id
_entity.type
_entity.pdbx_description
1 polymer ?
#
loop_
_entity_poly.entity_id
_entity_poly.type
_entity_poly.pdbx_seq_one_letter_code
_entity_poly.pdbx_strand_id
1 'polypeptide(L)' 'MVDRTPLCFRCHAQLAVKRVHLLSDGFEARTFQCGLCDHHLVVVASSTDPLDSVENRLTSR' A
#
# COMPACT_ATOMS: atom_id res chain seq x y z
N MET A 1 -14.40 0.90 -6.30
CA MET A 1 -13.05 0.60 -5.82
C MET A 1 -12.56 1.84 -5.10
N VAL A 2 -12.46 1.82 -3.77
CA VAL A 2 -11.91 2.96 -3.02
C VAL A 2 -10.40 2.85 -3.15
N ASP A 3 -9.81 3.66 -4.04
CA ASP A 3 -8.35 3.78 -4.17
C ASP A 3 -7.82 4.45 -2.90
N ARG A 4 -7.59 3.64 -1.85
CA ARG A 4 -7.03 4.13 -0.59
C ARG A 4 -5.54 4.35 -0.81
N THR A 5 -5.19 5.53 -1.29
CA THR A 5 -3.79 5.97 -1.36
C THR A 5 -3.20 6.04 0.06
N PRO A 6 -2.08 5.35 0.33
CA PRO A 6 -1.46 5.37 1.64
C PRO A 6 -0.95 6.78 1.98
N LEU A 7 -0.93 7.09 3.28
CA LEU A 7 -0.35 8.33 3.79
C LEU A 7 1.13 8.12 4.12
N CYS A 8 1.93 9.17 3.97
CA CYS A 8 3.31 9.17 4.39
C CYS A 8 3.39 9.09 5.93
N PHE A 9 4.12 8.14 6.50
CA PHE A 9 4.26 8.08 7.96
C PHE A 9 5.08 9.24 8.55
N ARG A 10 5.83 9.98 7.73
CA ARG A 10 6.65 11.11 8.20
C ARG A 10 5.86 12.41 8.29
N CYS A 11 5.15 12.76 7.22
CA CYS A 11 4.45 14.04 7.09
C CYS A 11 2.94 13.91 6.96
N HIS A 12 2.41 12.68 6.98
CA HIS A 12 0.99 12.36 6.82
C HIS A 12 0.33 12.86 5.52
N ALA A 13 1.13 13.32 4.55
CA ALA A 13 0.64 13.69 3.24
C ALA A 13 0.26 12.46 2.41
N GLN A 14 -0.66 12.63 1.46
CA GLN A 14 -1.02 11.58 0.51
C GLN A 14 0.18 11.19 -0.34
N LEU A 15 0.42 9.88 -0.47
CA LEU A 15 1.43 9.36 -1.36
C LEU A 15 0.83 9.15 -2.75
N ALA A 16 1.57 9.53 -3.78
CA ALA A 16 1.19 9.28 -5.16
C ALA A 16 1.84 7.99 -5.66
N VAL A 17 1.12 7.19 -6.45
CA VAL A 17 1.70 6.02 -7.13
C VAL A 17 2.75 6.51 -8.13
N LYS A 18 3.99 6.06 -7.96
CA LYS A 18 5.11 6.38 -8.85
C LYS A 18 5.34 5.28 -9.88
N ARG A 19 5.27 4.01 -9.44
CA ARG A 19 5.48 2.84 -10.27
C ARG A 19 4.63 1.68 -9.80
N VAL A 20 4.19 0.87 -10.74
CA VAL A 20 3.53 -0.41 -10.50
C VAL A 20 4.32 -1.48 -11.23
N HIS A 21 4.73 -2.51 -10.50
CA HIS A 21 5.46 -3.66 -11.03
C HIS A 21 4.60 -4.90 -10.83
N LEU A 22 4.16 -5.49 -11.94
CA LEU A 22 3.53 -6.80 -11.92
C LEU A 22 4.62 -7.84 -11.67
N LEU A 23 4.49 -8.58 -10.58
CA LEU A 23 5.32 -9.71 -10.25
C LEU A 23 4.69 -10.98 -10.83
N SER A 24 5.52 -12.00 -11.03
CA SER A 24 5.08 -13.36 -11.34
C SER A 24 4.11 -13.85 -10.26
N ASP A 25 3.17 -14.73 -10.63
CA ASP A 25 2.22 -15.38 -9.71
C ASP A 25 1.08 -14.52 -9.14
N GLY A 26 0.67 -13.46 -9.85
CA GLY A 26 -0.49 -12.68 -9.45
C GLY A 26 -0.20 -11.79 -8.24
N PHE A 27 1.01 -11.24 -8.17
CA PHE A 27 1.39 -10.21 -7.22
C PHE A 27 1.68 -8.90 -7.94
N GLU A 28 1.43 -7.80 -7.26
CA GLU A 28 1.70 -6.45 -7.74
C GLU A 28 2.43 -5.66 -6.66
N ALA A 29 3.61 -5.14 -7.02
CA ALA A 29 4.37 -4.21 -6.20
C ALA A 29 4.08 -2.77 -6.65
N ARG A 30 3.42 -1.99 -5.78
CA ARG A 30 3.18 -0.56 -5.96
C ARG A 30 4.21 0.24 -5.17
N THR A 31 4.93 1.11 -5.87
CA THR A 31 5.80 2.11 -5.25
C THR A 31 5.07 3.44 -5.21
N PHE A 32 4.98 4.01 -4.02
CA PHE A 32 4.42 5.32 -3.76
C PHE A 32 5.52 6.31 -3.36
N GLN A 33 5.37 7.57 -3.76
CA GLN A 33 6.28 8.65 -3.42
C GLN A 33 5.51 9.81 -2.77
N CYS A 34 6.07 10.34 -1.70
CA CYS A 34 5.59 11.56 -1.08
C CYS A 34 6.15 12.78 -1.83
N GLY A 35 5.28 13.64 -2.34
CA GLY A 35 5.71 14.89 -2.98
C GLY A 35 6.28 15.95 -2.03
N LEU A 36 6.07 15.82 -0.71
CA LEU A 36 6.52 16.82 0.28
C LEU A 36 7.89 16.51 0.90
N CYS A 37 8.18 15.23 1.14
CA CYS A 37 9.41 14.83 1.86
C CYS A 37 10.24 13.79 1.11
N ASP A 38 9.90 13.53 -0.16
CA ASP A 38 10.55 12.53 -1.03
C ASP A 38 10.59 11.10 -0.45
N HIS A 39 9.74 10.83 0.52
CA HIS A 39 9.64 9.52 1.13
C HIS A 39 9.05 8.50 0.17
N HIS A 40 9.64 7.30 0.09
CA HIS A 40 9.20 6.22 -0.79
C HIS A 40 8.64 5.05 0.03
N LEU A 41 7.45 4.59 -0.32
CA LEU A 41 6.79 3.42 0.27
C LEU A 41 6.58 2.37 -0.82
N VAL A 42 6.92 1.12 -0.54
CA VAL A 42 6.66 -0.02 -1.45
C VAL A 42 5.67 -0.96 -0.79
N VAL A 43 4.58 -1.26 -1.48
CA VAL A 43 3.53 -2.18 -1.05
C VAL A 43 3.45 -3.32 -2.05
N VAL A 44 3.53 -4.55 -1.58
CA VAL A 44 3.31 -5.75 -2.40
C VAL A 44 1.96 -6.33 -2.02
N ALA A 45 1.05 -6.46 -2.99
CA ALA A 45 -0.28 -7.03 -2.81
C ALA A 45 -0.48 -8.18 -3.80
N SER A 46 -1.27 -9.18 -3.45
CA SER A 46 -1.74 -10.18 -4.42
C SER A 46 -2.86 -9.55 -5.26
N SER A 47 -2.77 -9.64 -6.58
CA SER A 47 -3.83 -9.17 -7.50
C SER A 47 -5.10 -10.03 -7.46
N THR A 48 -5.06 -11.15 -6.74
CA THR A 48 -6.23 -11.84 -6.19
C THR A 48 -6.70 -11.14 -4.91
N ASP A 49 -7.48 -10.09 -5.07
CA ASP A 49 -8.32 -9.52 -4.01
C ASP A 49 -9.71 -10.19 -4.05
N PRO A 50 -10.40 -10.44 -2.92
CA PRO A 50 -10.71 -9.33 -2.04
C PRO A 50 -10.71 -9.64 -0.53
N LEU A 51 -10.24 -8.66 0.26
CA LEU A 51 -11.04 -8.13 1.37
C LEU A 51 -11.56 -9.19 2.38
N ASP A 52 -10.73 -9.75 3.27
CA ASP A 52 -11.22 -10.16 4.61
C ASP A 52 -10.16 -10.45 5.68
N SER A 53 -8.91 -10.82 5.38
CA SER A 53 -7.97 -11.21 6.45
C SER A 53 -7.20 -10.05 7.09
N VAL A 54 -7.91 -8.94 7.36
CA VAL A 54 -7.60 -8.08 8.50
C VAL A 54 -8.67 -8.29 9.57
N GLU A 55 -8.94 -9.55 9.90
CA GLU A 55 -9.24 -9.90 11.29
C GLU A 55 -7.99 -9.55 12.10
N ASN A 56 -8.02 -8.30 12.55
CA ASN A 56 -7.36 -7.78 13.73
C ASN A 56 -7.47 -8.78 14.90
N ARG A 57 -6.65 -9.84 14.93
CA ARG A 57 -6.40 -10.66 16.12
C ARG A 57 -5.48 -9.93 17.11
N LEU A 58 -5.65 -8.62 17.25
CA LEU A 58 -5.30 -7.86 18.45
C LEU A 58 -6.53 -7.82 19.37
N THR A 59 -7.03 -8.99 19.75
CA THR A 59 -7.65 -9.16 21.07
C THR A 59 -6.62 -9.84 21.96
N SER A 60 -5.64 -9.05 22.40
CA SER A 60 -5.01 -9.31 23.69
C SER A 60 -6.06 -9.05 24.76
N ARG A 61 -6.65 -10.11 25.30
CA ARG A 61 -7.05 -10.23 26.72
C ARG A 61 -7.42 -11.65 27.05
#